data_AF-A0A6D2KZ26-F1
#
_entry.id   AF-A0A6D2KZ26-F1
#
_cell.length_a   1.000
_cell.length_b   1.000
_cell.length_c   1.000
_cell.angle_alpha   90.00
_cell.angle_beta   90.00
_cell.angle_gamma   90.00
#
_symmetry.space_group_name_H-M   'P 1'
#
loop_
_entity.id
_entity.type
_entity.pdbx_description
1 polymer ?
#
loop_
_entity_poly.entity_id
_entity_poly.type
_entity_poly.pdbx_seq_one_letter_code
_entity_poly.pdbx_strand_id
1 'polypeptide(L)'
;MVNDFLLSGNFDERLNMTNICLIPKSERPTRMTELRPISLCNVGYKIISKVLCQRLRCDPTKIDFGDPICVCTRSPISDNILIAQEMFHGLRTNKSCKGKYMAVKTDMSKAYDRVEWPFIEL
;
A
#
# COMPACT_ATOMS: atom_id res chain seq x y z
N MET A 1 5.44 -11.40 25.55
CA MET A 1 5.15 -10.14 24.84
C MET A 1 4.29 -10.35 23.59
N VAL A 2 4.78 -10.99 22.53
CA VAL A 2 3.95 -11.24 21.31
C VAL A 2 2.79 -12.21 21.60
N ASN A 3 3.07 -13.33 22.27
CA ASN A 3 2.01 -14.28 22.65
C ASN A 3 1.02 -13.66 23.65
N ASP A 4 1.52 -12.87 24.59
CA ASP A 4 0.66 -12.15 25.54
C ASP A 4 -0.27 -11.17 24.82
N PHE A 5 0.22 -10.42 23.82
CA PHE A 5 -0.63 -9.58 22.96
C PHE A 5 -1.69 -10.41 22.22
N LEU A 6 -1.32 -11.56 21.65
CA LEU A 6 -2.26 -12.40 20.91
C LEU A 6 -3.35 -13.05 21.79
N LEU A 7 -3.08 -13.23 23.08
CA LEU A 7 -4.01 -13.83 24.04
C LEU A 7 -4.83 -12.79 24.82
N SER A 8 -4.19 -11.70 25.24
CA SER A 8 -4.80 -10.67 26.09
C SER A 8 -5.32 -9.46 25.31
N GLY A 9 -4.88 -9.26 24.06
CA GLY A 9 -5.18 -8.06 23.28
C GLY A 9 -4.45 -6.79 23.74
N ASN A 10 -3.70 -6.85 24.85
CA ASN A 10 -3.01 -5.69 25.40
C ASN A 10 -1.69 -5.43 24.65
N PHE A 11 -1.55 -4.21 24.13
CA PHE A 11 -0.38 -3.77 23.41
C PHE A 11 0.58 -3.02 24.35
N ASP A 12 1.83 -3.48 24.43
CA ASP A 12 2.87 -2.88 25.28
C ASP A 12 3.40 -1.59 24.64
N GLU A 13 3.26 -0.45 25.34
CA GLU A 13 3.71 0.87 24.85
C GLU A 13 5.19 0.91 24.47
N ARG A 14 6.03 0.08 25.10
CA ARG A 14 7.47 0.00 24.79
C ARG A 14 7.72 -0.51 23.37
N LEU A 15 6.80 -1.28 22.81
CA LEU A 15 6.87 -1.72 21.42
C LEU A 15 6.56 -0.60 20.42
N ASN A 16 5.89 0.46 20.87
CA ASN A 16 5.55 1.63 20.05
C ASN A 16 6.70 2.63 19.92
N MET A 17 7.78 2.47 20.70
CA MET A 17 8.96 3.30 20.56
C MET A 17 9.66 2.97 19.24
N THR A 18 9.71 3.95 18.34
CA THR A 18 10.30 3.81 17.00
C THR A 18 11.36 4.88 16.75
N ASN A 19 12.47 4.47 16.13
CA ASN A 19 13.52 5.41 15.72
C ASN A 19 13.33 5.73 14.25
N ILE A 20 13.34 7.01 13.89
CA ILE A 20 13.22 7.44 12.49
C ILE A 20 14.63 7.57 11.91
N CYS A 21 14.90 6.81 10.84
CA CYS A 21 16.11 6.91 10.04
C CYS A 21 15.78 7.53 8.68
N LEU A 22 16.63 8.43 8.19
CA LEU A 22 16.45 9.08 6.89
C LEU A 22 17.33 8.41 5.84
N ILE A 23 16.73 7.83 4.81
CA ILE A 23 17.45 7.23 3.68
C ILE A 23 17.44 8.19 2.48
N PRO A 24 18.60 8.51 1.89
CA PRO A 24 18.66 9.35 0.70
C PRO A 24 18.03 8.69 -0.53
N LYS A 25 17.30 9.47 -1.34
CA LYS A 25 16.75 9.04 -2.64
C LYS A 25 17.75 9.18 -3.78
N SER A 26 18.72 10.08 -3.64
CA SER A 26 19.74 10.43 -4.64
C SER A 26 21.12 10.48 -3.97
N GLU A 27 22.20 10.42 -4.75
CA GLU A 27 23.58 10.33 -4.22
C GLU A 27 23.99 11.52 -3.33
N ARG A 28 23.43 12.71 -3.58
CA ARG A 28 23.73 13.94 -2.84
C ARG A 28 22.43 14.68 -2.51
N PRO A 29 21.72 14.27 -1.44
CA PRO A 29 20.50 14.95 -1.05
C PRO A 29 20.84 16.36 -0.54
N THR A 30 20.19 17.37 -1.11
CA THR A 30 20.32 18.77 -0.65
C THR A 30 19.06 19.26 0.05
N ARG A 31 17.92 18.60 -0.19
CA ARG A 31 16.61 18.99 0.35
C ARG A 31 16.00 17.86 1.17
N MET A 32 15.27 18.18 2.23
CA MET A 32 14.57 17.18 3.07
C MET A 32 13.59 16.31 2.26
N THR A 33 13.01 16.83 1.17
CA THR A 33 12.12 16.08 0.27
C THR A 33 12.80 14.92 -0.46
N GLU A 34 14.13 14.95 -0.55
CA GLU A 34 14.98 13.92 -1.17
C GLU A 34 15.36 12.82 -0.18
N LEU A 35 14.89 12.89 1.07
CA LEU A 35 15.06 11.85 2.07
C LEU A 35 13.75 11.07 2.23
N ARG A 36 13.84 9.75 2.40
CA ARG A 36 12.73 8.89 2.79
C ARG A 36 12.86 8.61 4.28
N PRO A 37 11.89 9.02 5.12
CA PRO A 37 11.85 8.56 6.50
C PRO A 37 11.49 7.07 6.54
N ILE A 38 12.23 6.31 7.35
CA ILE A 38 11.94 4.91 7.66
C ILE A 38 11.87 4.76 9.16
N SER A 39 10.74 4.28 9.65
CA SER A 39 10.55 3.94 11.06
C SER A 39 11.17 2.57 11.36
N LEU A 40 12.22 2.57 12.17
CA LEU A 40 12.86 1.39 12.71
C LEU A 40 12.09 0.91 13.95
N CYS A 41 11.01 0.16 13.70
CA CYS A 41 10.19 -0.40 14.76
C CYS A 41 10.83 -1.64 15.41
N ASN A 42 10.42 -1.95 16.63
CA ASN A 42 10.83 -3.15 17.35
C ASN A 42 10.47 -4.44 16.57
N VAL A 43 11.28 -5.49 16.70
CA VAL A 43 11.02 -6.80 16.08
C VAL A 43 9.67 -7.38 16.55
N GLY A 44 9.31 -7.21 17.83
CA GLY A 44 8.02 -7.63 18.37
C GLY A 44 6.85 -6.97 17.67
N TYR A 45 6.93 -5.65 17.43
CA TYR A 45 5.95 -4.89 16.66
C TYR A 45 5.79 -5.45 15.25
N LYS A 46 6.90 -5.73 14.56
CA LYS A 46 6.89 -6.26 13.20
C LYS A 46 6.26 -7.66 13.13
N ILE A 47 6.51 -8.51 14.12
CA ILE A 47 5.89 -9.84 14.20
C ILE A 47 4.37 -9.71 14.37
N ILE A 48 3.92 -8.89 15.33
CA ILE A 48 2.50 -8.64 15.58
C ILE A 48 1.82 -8.10 14.31
N SER A 49 2.39 -7.05 13.70
CA SER A 49 1.89 -6.44 12.48
C SER A 49 1.79 -7.45 11.32
N LYS A 50 2.79 -8.33 11.17
CA LYS A 50 2.77 -9.39 10.14
C LYS A 50 1.67 -10.41 10.38
N VAL A 51 1.45 -10.82 11.63
CA VAL A 51 0.37 -11.76 11.99
C VAL A 51 -1.00 -11.10 11.75
N LEU A 52 -1.17 -9.83 12.13
CA LEU A 52 -2.40 -9.08 11.87
C LEU A 52 -2.66 -8.93 10.37
N CYS A 53 -1.64 -8.55 9.58
CA CYS A 53 -1.73 -8.47 8.12
C CYS A 53 -2.13 -9.81 7.51
N GLN A 54 -1.59 -10.93 8.02
CA GLN A 54 -1.97 -12.27 7.55
C GLN A 54 -3.41 -12.63 7.92
N ARG A 55 -3.93 -12.18 9.07
CA ARG A 55 -5.34 -12.37 9.45
C ARG A 55 -6.29 -11.47 8.64
N LEU A 56 -5.85 -10.24 8.33
CA LEU A 56 -6.59 -9.27 7.53
C LEU A 56 -6.53 -9.55 6.03
N ARG A 57 -5.62 -10.44 5.58
CA ARG A 57 -5.62 -10.89 4.19
C ARG A 57 -6.98 -11.48 3.87
N CYS A 58 -7.76 -10.71 3.13
CA CYS A 58 -9.04 -11.13 2.62
C CYS A 58 -8.83 -12.37 1.76
N ASP A 59 -9.61 -13.40 2.03
CA ASP A 59 -9.72 -14.54 1.15
C ASP A 59 -10.21 -14.00 -0.21
N PRO A 60 -9.48 -14.19 -1.32
CA PRO A 60 -9.84 -13.61 -2.62
C PRO A 60 -11.19 -14.11 -3.16
N THR A 61 -11.81 -15.08 -2.48
CA THR A 61 -13.12 -15.65 -2.78
C THR A 61 -14.30 -14.87 -2.18
N LYS A 62 -14.07 -13.94 -1.24
CA LYS A 62 -15.15 -13.27 -0.48
C LYS A 62 -15.43 -11.82 -0.89
N ILE A 63 -14.65 -11.25 -1.80
CA ILE A 63 -14.79 -9.87 -2.23
C ILE A 63 -15.25 -9.87 -3.69
N ASP A 64 -16.56 -9.85 -3.88
CA ASP A 64 -17.25 -9.77 -5.17
C ASP A 64 -17.26 -8.32 -5.69
N PHE A 65 -16.11 -7.65 -5.65
CA PHE A 65 -15.94 -6.36 -6.31
C PHE A 65 -15.38 -6.63 -7.70
N GLY A 66 -16.19 -6.36 -8.72
CA GLY A 66 -15.88 -6.58 -10.15
C GLY A 66 -14.73 -5.73 -10.72
N ASP A 67 -13.82 -5.22 -9.89
CA ASP A 67 -12.65 -4.43 -10.30
C ASP A 67 -11.35 -5.23 -10.05
N PRO A 68 -10.74 -5.83 -11.09
CA PRO A 68 -9.61 -6.75 -10.95
C PRO A 68 -8.26 -6.08 -10.60
N ILE A 69 -8.24 -4.78 -10.26
CA ILE A 69 -7.00 -4.03 -9.98
C ILE A 69 -6.77 -3.89 -8.46
N CYS A 70 -7.58 -4.53 -7.61
CA CYS A 70 -7.24 -4.70 -6.20
C CYS A 70 -5.89 -5.44 -6.13
N VAL A 71 -4.88 -4.79 -5.53
CA VAL A 71 -3.55 -5.35 -5.15
C VAL A 71 -3.66 -6.64 -4.29
N CYS A 72 -4.89 -7.01 -3.98
CA CYS A 72 -5.41 -8.15 -3.24
C CYS A 72 -5.28 -9.46 -4.03
N THR A 73 -5.28 -9.40 -5.37
CA THR A 73 -5.09 -10.58 -6.20
C THR A 73 -3.60 -10.75 -6.51
N ARG A 74 -3.11 -11.98 -6.33
CA ARG A 74 -1.72 -12.43 -6.45
C ARG A 74 -1.22 -12.41 -7.91
N SER A 75 -1.53 -11.37 -8.67
CA SER A 75 -1.05 -11.18 -10.03
C SER A 75 0.26 -10.37 -10.00
N PRO A 76 1.30 -10.79 -10.72
CA PRO A 76 2.51 -10.01 -10.86
C PRO A 76 2.20 -8.65 -11.48
N ILE A 77 2.97 -7.62 -11.10
CA ILE A 77 2.83 -6.24 -11.59
C ILE A 77 2.86 -6.17 -13.13
N SER A 78 3.53 -7.12 -13.78
CA SER A 78 3.59 -7.26 -15.24
C SER A 78 2.21 -7.36 -15.90
N ASP A 79 1.28 -8.09 -15.30
CA ASP A 79 -0.03 -8.34 -15.91
C ASP A 79 -0.86 -7.06 -15.88
N ASN A 80 -0.81 -6.33 -14.76
CA ASN A 80 -1.46 -5.03 -14.64
C ASN A 80 -0.90 -4.01 -15.64
N ILE A 81 0.42 -4.06 -15.91
CA ILE A 81 1.05 -3.23 -16.95
C ILE A 81 0.53 -3.62 -18.33
N LEU A 82 0.43 -4.92 -18.63
CA LEU A 82 -0.07 -5.42 -19.91
C LEU A 82 -1.51 -4.99 -20.17
N ILE A 83 -2.39 -5.15 -19.17
CA ILE A 83 -3.79 -4.70 -19.24
C ILE A 83 -3.86 -3.20 -19.52
N ALA A 84 -3.10 -2.39 -18.77
CA ALA A 84 -3.06 -0.95 -19.00
C ALA A 84 -2.59 -0.60 -20.41
N GLN A 85 -1.55 -1.27 -20.92
CA GLN A 85 -1.04 -1.07 -22.28
C GLN A 85 -2.09 -1.40 -23.33
N GLU A 86 -2.85 -2.48 -23.17
CA GLU A 86 -3.95 -2.86 -24.06
C GLU A 86 -5.06 -1.80 -24.06
N MET A 87 -5.45 -1.30 -22.88
CA MET A 87 -6.43 -0.22 -22.75
C MET A 87 -5.98 1.06 -23.49
N PHE A 88 -4.74 1.49 -23.29
CA PHE A 88 -4.19 2.65 -24.01
C PHE A 88 -4.06 2.41 -25.51
N HIS A 89 -3.69 1.19 -25.91
CA HIS A 89 -3.63 0.81 -27.32
C HIS A 89 -5.01 0.88 -27.96
N GLY A 90 -6.05 0.35 -27.32
CA GLY A 90 -7.44 0.40 -27.78
C GLY A 90 -7.95 1.83 -27.95
N LEU A 91 -7.63 2.73 -27.01
CA LEU A 91 -7.98 4.16 -27.10
C LEU A 91 -7.28 4.87 -28.27
N ARG A 92 -6.06 4.44 -28.65
CA ARG A 92 -5.30 5.06 -29.74
C ARG A 92 -5.69 4.53 -31.11
N THR A 93 -5.90 3.22 -31.23
CA THR A 93 -6.11 2.53 -32.51
C THR A 93 -7.58 2.55 -32.94
N ASN A 94 -8.53 2.43 -32.02
CA ASN A 94 -9.96 2.34 -32.35
C ASN A 94 -10.63 3.72 -32.35
N LYS A 95 -11.09 4.18 -33.53
CA LYS A 95 -11.78 5.47 -33.71
C LYS A 95 -13.06 5.59 -32.88
N SER A 96 -13.77 4.48 -32.64
CA SER A 96 -14.98 4.45 -31.80
C SER A 96 -14.64 4.64 -30.32
N CYS A 97 -13.54 4.03 -29.86
CA CYS A 97 -13.12 4.14 -28.46
C CYS A 97 -12.52 5.51 -28.15
N LYS A 98 -11.75 6.08 -29.07
CA LYS A 98 -11.13 7.40 -28.94
C LYS A 98 -12.13 8.53 -28.70
N GLY A 99 -13.35 8.43 -29.27
CA GLY A 99 -14.40 9.44 -29.12
C GLY A 99 -15.32 9.24 -27.91
N LYS A 100 -15.30 8.07 -27.27
CA LYS A 100 -16.25 7.68 -26.21
C LYS A 100 -15.61 7.48 -24.84
N TYR A 101 -14.32 7.15 -24.79
CA TYR A 101 -13.63 6.76 -23.57
C TYR A 101 -12.37 7.62 -23.35
N MET A 102 -12.05 7.84 -22.08
CA MET A 102 -10.88 8.60 -21.63
C MET A 102 -10.19 7.84 -20.51
N ALA A 103 -8.87 7.73 -20.57
CA ALA A 103 -8.07 7.20 -19.47
C ALA A 103 -7.67 8.33 -18.53
N VAL A 104 -7.89 8.14 -17.23
CA VAL A 104 -7.50 9.09 -16.19
C VAL A 104 -6.50 8.39 -15.25
N LYS A 105 -5.32 8.98 -15.10
CA LYS A 105 -4.31 8.52 -14.14
C LYS A 105 -4.33 9.44 -12.93
N THR A 106 -4.66 8.90 -11.78
CA THR A 106 -4.60 9.60 -10.49
C THR A 106 -3.43 9.04 -9.67
N ASP A 107 -2.76 9.92 -8.92
CA ASP A 107 -1.67 9.56 -8.01
C ASP A 107 -1.89 10.26 -6.66
N MET A 108 -1.68 9.53 -5.57
CA MET A 108 -1.83 10.07 -4.21
C MET A 108 -0.48 10.47 -3.65
N SER A 109 -0.28 11.77 -3.43
CA SER A 109 0.93 12.27 -2.79
C SER A 109 1.00 11.78 -1.34
N LYS A 110 2.08 11.07 -0.97
CA LYS A 110 2.32 10.59 0.40
C LYS A 110 1.14 9.80 0.98
N ALA A 111 0.61 8.83 0.23
CA ALA A 111 -0.59 8.07 0.61
C ALA A 111 -0.54 7.50 2.04
N TYR A 112 0.61 7.02 2.50
CA TYR A 112 0.77 6.46 3.85
C TYR A 112 0.93 7.53 4.96
N ASP A 113 1.41 8.72 4.64
CA ASP A 113 1.64 9.79 5.63
C ASP A 113 0.39 10.65 5.85
N ARG A 114 -0.57 10.59 4.93
CA ARG A 114 -1.79 11.45 4.90
C ARG A 114 -3.06 10.70 5.25
N VAL A 115 -2.95 9.58 5.96
CA VAL A 115 -4.12 8.82 6.39
C VAL A 115 -4.70 9.48 7.64
N GLU A 116 -5.97 9.84 7.58
CA GLU A 116 -6.71 10.40 8.72
C GLU A 116 -7.05 9.28 9.72
N TRP A 117 -6.51 9.35 10.94
CA TRP A 117 -6.76 8.35 11.99
C TRP A 117 -8.23 8.17 12.36
N PRO A 118 -9.07 9.23 12.41
CA PRO A 118 -10.51 9.07 12.67
C PRO A 118 -11.26 8.23 11.62
N PHE A 119 -10.69 8.05 10.42
CA PHE A 119 -11.27 7.15 9.42
C PHE A 119 -10.96 5.66 9.71
N ILE A 120 -9.86 5.39 10.42
CA ILE A 120 -9.41 4.04 10.76
C ILE A 120 -10.00 3.58 12.10
N GLU A 121 -10.10 4.49 13.07
CA GLU A 121 -10.73 4.24 14.37
C GLU A 121 -12.26 4.27 14.20
N LEU A 122 -12.86 3.08 14.03
CA LEU A 122 -14.32 2.84 14.06
C LEU A 122 -14.85 2.73 15.49
#